data_AF-A0AB40CQ51-F1
#
_entry.id   AF-A0AB40CQ51-F1
#
_cell.length_a   1.000
_cell.length_b   1.000
_cell.length_c   1.000
_cell.angle_alpha   90.00
_cell.angle_beta   90.00
_cell.angle_gamma   90.00
#
_symmetry.space_group_name_H-M   'P 1'
#
loop_
_entity.id
_entity.type
_entity.pdbx_description
1 polymer ?
#
loop_
_entity_poly.entity_id
_entity_poly.type
_entity_poly.pdbx_seq_one_letter_code
_entity_poly.pdbx_strand_id
1 'polypeptide(L)'
;MDPSQLEQIKQFFVDELMDDSEKKMCVLLQEWERWKKNESTSGLRRSRRHLNRDREARHEKLFNDYFADEPVYPGNVFRRRFRMRKALFLRIVEALANHSEYFQLRVDATGKRGLSPLQKCTAAIRQLAYGVPAN
;
A
#
# COMPACT_ATOMS: atom_id res chain seq x y z
N MET A 1 -28.51 -60.60 -16.86
CA MET A 1 -28.26 -59.83 -15.62
C MET A 1 -29.56 -59.16 -15.23
N ASP A 2 -29.97 -59.32 -13.96
CA ASP A 2 -31.18 -58.69 -13.42
C ASP A 2 -30.93 -57.18 -13.20
N PRO A 3 -31.77 -56.27 -13.73
CA PRO A 3 -31.64 -54.82 -13.55
C PRO A 3 -31.56 -54.36 -12.08
N SER A 4 -32.14 -55.13 -11.16
CA SER A 4 -32.12 -54.82 -9.73
C SER A 4 -30.74 -54.97 -9.08
N GLN A 5 -29.91 -55.87 -9.59
CA GLN A 5 -28.53 -56.06 -9.11
C GLN A 5 -27.60 -54.95 -9.58
N LEU A 6 -27.86 -54.41 -10.78
CA LEU A 6 -27.12 -53.28 -11.33
C LEU A 6 -27.44 -51.98 -10.60
N GLU A 7 -28.69 -51.81 -10.13
CA GLU A 7 -29.03 -50.68 -9.25
C GLU A 7 -28.53 -50.86 -7.82
N GLN A 8 -28.48 -52.08 -7.27
CA GLN A 8 -27.83 -52.31 -5.96
C GLN A 8 -26.34 -51.98 -5.99
N ILE A 9 -25.63 -52.34 -7.06
CA ILE A 9 -24.20 -52.03 -7.20
C ILE A 9 -24.00 -50.52 -7.42
N LYS A 10 -24.84 -49.85 -8.21
CA LYS A 10 -24.78 -48.39 -8.37
C LYS A 10 -25.11 -47.65 -7.08
N GLN A 11 -26.12 -48.09 -6.34
CA GLN A 11 -26.51 -47.48 -5.06
C GLN A 11 -25.38 -47.63 -4.03
N PHE A 12 -24.71 -48.79 -4.01
CA PHE A 12 -23.53 -49.04 -3.17
C PHE A 12 -22.34 -48.12 -3.53
N PHE A 13 -22.05 -47.94 -4.83
CA PHE A 13 -20.98 -47.02 -5.29
C PHE A 13 -21.30 -45.53 -5.08
N VAL A 14 -22.58 -45.14 -5.11
CA VAL A 14 -23.02 -43.75 -4.87
C VAL A 14 -22.89 -43.40 -3.39
N ASP A 15 -23.23 -44.32 -2.48
CA ASP A 15 -23.13 -44.11 -1.04
C ASP A 15 -21.67 -44.12 -0.54
N GLU A 16 -20.78 -44.92 -1.15
CA GLU A 16 -19.37 -45.04 -0.73
C GLU A 16 -18.47 -43.89 -1.26
N LEU A 17 -18.88 -43.17 -2.32
CA LEU A 17 -18.07 -42.11 -2.96
C LEU A 17 -18.58 -40.68 -2.74
N MET A 18 -19.66 -40.48 -1.97
CA MET A 18 -20.23 -39.17 -1.64
C MET A 18 -20.32 -38.89 -0.14
N ASP A 19 -19.40 -39.42 0.68
CA ASP A 19 -19.46 -39.23 2.14
C ASP A 19 -18.42 -38.24 2.71
N ASP A 20 -17.42 -37.85 1.94
CA ASP A 20 -16.23 -37.16 2.48
C ASP A 20 -16.01 -35.74 1.91
N SER A 21 -16.37 -35.51 0.65
CA SER A 21 -16.24 -34.22 -0.03
C SER A 21 -17.34 -33.24 0.38
N GLU A 22 -18.59 -33.69 0.50
CA GLU A 22 -19.72 -32.84 0.93
C GLU A 22 -19.60 -32.45 2.40
N LYS A 23 -19.12 -33.37 3.26
CA LYS A 23 -18.80 -33.06 4.66
C LYS A 23 -17.68 -32.03 4.77
N LYS A 24 -16.60 -32.18 3.97
CA LYS A 24 -15.52 -31.18 3.88
C LYS A 24 -16.05 -29.82 3.41
N MET A 25 -16.94 -29.80 2.43
CA MET A 25 -17.56 -28.57 1.94
C MET A 25 -18.44 -27.89 3.00
N CYS A 26 -19.22 -28.67 3.76
CA CYS A 26 -20.08 -28.14 4.82
C CYS A 26 -19.27 -27.58 6.00
N VAL A 27 -18.17 -28.26 6.38
CA VAL A 27 -17.22 -27.77 7.40
C VAL A 27 -16.54 -26.47 6.92
N LEU A 28 -16.07 -26.43 5.68
CA LEU A 28 -15.47 -25.22 5.09
C LEU A 28 -16.45 -24.03 5.04
N LEU A 29 -17.72 -24.27 4.72
CA LEU A 29 -18.75 -23.24 4.72
C LEU A 29 -19.03 -22.72 6.15
N GLN A 30 -19.08 -23.61 7.15
CA GLN A 30 -19.25 -23.23 8.55
C GLN A 30 -18.05 -22.42 9.09
N GLU A 31 -16.83 -22.81 8.71
CA GLU A 31 -15.62 -22.07 9.04
C GLU A 31 -15.63 -20.68 8.39
N TRP A 32 -16.09 -20.59 7.14
CA TRP A 32 -16.23 -19.32 6.42
C TRP A 32 -17.27 -18.40 7.06
N GLU A 33 -18.44 -18.92 7.44
CA GLU A 33 -19.47 -18.16 8.16
C GLU A 33 -18.98 -17.68 9.54
N ARG A 34 -18.25 -18.54 10.27
CA ARG A 34 -17.57 -18.16 11.52
C ARG A 34 -16.57 -17.03 11.29
N TRP A 35 -15.77 -17.10 10.23
CA TRP A 35 -14.81 -16.06 9.88
C TRP A 35 -15.51 -14.73 9.58
N LYS A 36 -16.58 -14.76 8.78
CA LYS A 36 -17.41 -13.58 8.47
C LYS A 36 -18.03 -12.94 9.72
N LYS A 37 -18.45 -13.77 10.70
CA LYS A 37 -19.00 -13.31 11.98
C LYS A 37 -17.92 -12.71 12.89
N ASN A 38 -16.70 -13.26 12.86
CA ASN A 38 -15.55 -12.78 13.63
C ASN A 38 -14.89 -11.51 13.05
N GLU A 39 -14.99 -11.30 11.73
CA GLU A 39 -14.61 -10.04 11.07
C GLU A 39 -15.37 -8.86 11.69
N SER A 40 -16.66 -9.06 11.97
CA SER A 40 -17.57 -8.05 12.54
C SER A 40 -17.21 -7.70 14.00
N THR A 41 -16.67 -8.65 14.79
CA THR A 41 -16.25 -8.42 16.18
C THR A 41 -14.80 -7.96 16.32
N SER A 42 -13.94 -8.18 15.31
CA SER A 42 -12.58 -7.60 15.26
C SER A 42 -12.57 -6.07 15.02
N GLY A 43 -13.74 -5.50 14.71
CA GLY A 43 -13.96 -4.16 14.19
C GLY A 43 -13.87 -2.99 15.17
N LEU A 44 -13.49 -3.18 16.44
CA LEU A 44 -13.07 -2.06 17.30
C LEU A 44 -11.69 -1.57 16.86
N ARG A 45 -11.61 -1.06 15.64
CA ARG A 45 -10.50 -0.24 15.14
C ARG A 45 -10.38 0.94 16.09
N ARG A 46 -9.44 0.86 17.03
CA ARG A 46 -9.01 2.02 17.81
C ARG A 46 -8.83 3.17 16.84
N SER A 47 -9.63 4.23 17.01
CA SER A 47 -9.54 5.42 16.19
C SER A 47 -8.08 5.84 16.13
N ARG A 48 -7.49 5.77 14.93
CA ARG A 48 -6.06 6.03 14.75
C ARG A 48 -5.86 7.50 15.06
N ARG A 49 -5.21 7.81 16.19
CA ARG A 49 -4.91 9.19 16.58
C ARG A 49 -4.08 9.83 15.47
N HIS A 50 -4.62 10.89 14.86
CA HIS A 50 -3.90 11.67 13.88
C HIS A 50 -2.96 12.62 14.60
N LEU A 51 -1.68 12.24 14.69
CA LEU A 51 -0.64 13.12 15.21
C LEU A 51 -0.27 14.14 14.14
N ASN A 52 -0.28 15.42 14.51
CA ASN A 52 0.28 16.46 13.65
C ASN A 52 1.81 16.28 13.61
N ARG A 53 2.34 15.92 12.44
CA ARG A 53 3.78 15.74 12.19
C ARG A 53 4.44 16.94 11.52
N ASP A 54 3.72 18.06 11.49
CA ASP A 54 4.16 19.34 10.94
C ASP A 54 4.78 19.23 9.53
N ARG A 55 3.92 18.80 8.59
CA ARG A 55 4.33 18.50 7.21
C ARG A 55 4.83 19.75 6.49
N GLU A 56 4.25 20.90 6.81
CA GLU A 56 4.56 22.19 6.20
C GLU A 56 5.91 22.70 6.70
N ALA A 57 6.18 22.72 8.01
CA ALA A 57 7.51 23.08 8.52
C ALA A 57 8.60 22.16 7.97
N ARG A 58 8.30 20.86 7.80
CA ARG A 58 9.24 19.93 7.12
C ARG A 58 9.46 20.27 5.65
N HIS A 59 8.47 20.81 4.96
CA HIS A 59 8.62 21.25 3.57
C HIS A 59 9.52 22.49 3.50
N GLU A 60 9.24 23.50 4.33
CA GLU A 60 10.02 24.73 4.42
C GLU A 60 11.48 24.43 4.75
N LYS A 61 11.72 23.59 5.76
CA LYS A 61 13.08 23.18 6.11
C LYS A 61 13.80 22.50 4.95
N LEU A 62 13.14 21.57 4.25
CA LEU A 62 13.72 20.90 3.08
C LEU A 62 14.05 21.91 1.96
N PHE A 63 13.17 22.89 1.75
CA PHE A 63 13.37 23.93 0.75
C PHE A 63 14.55 24.83 1.12
N ASN A 64 14.63 25.33 2.34
CA ASN A 64 15.72 26.18 2.82
C ASN A 64 17.06 25.44 2.84
N ASP A 65 17.05 24.15 3.18
CA ASP A 65 18.28 23.36 3.25
C ASP A 65 18.96 23.19 1.86
N TYR A 66 18.18 23.12 0.76
CA TYR A 66 18.71 22.67 -0.55
C TYR A 66 18.26 23.50 -1.76
N PHE A 67 17.08 24.11 -1.70
CA PHE A 67 16.37 24.65 -2.87
C PHE A 67 16.23 26.17 -2.91
N ALA A 68 16.34 26.86 -1.77
CA ALA A 68 16.41 28.32 -1.71
C ALA A 68 17.56 28.89 -2.56
N ASP A 69 17.51 30.21 -2.78
CA ASP A 69 18.53 30.95 -3.53
C ASP A 69 19.89 30.89 -2.81
N GLU A 70 19.86 31.03 -1.48
CA GLU A 70 20.99 30.83 -0.58
C GLU A 70 20.73 29.60 0.31
N PRO A 71 20.97 28.37 -0.20
CA PRO A 71 20.67 27.16 0.55
C PRO A 71 21.72 26.89 1.63
N VAL A 72 21.31 26.27 2.73
CA VAL A 72 22.23 25.84 3.81
C VAL A 72 23.31 24.89 3.27
N TYR A 73 22.94 23.99 2.36
CA TYR A 73 23.86 23.01 1.78
C TYR A 73 24.27 23.36 0.34
N PRO A 74 25.58 23.44 0.06
CA PRO A 74 26.08 23.72 -1.29
C PRO A 74 25.84 22.56 -2.27
N GLY A 75 25.99 22.86 -3.56
CA GLY A 75 25.65 21.92 -4.65
C GLY A 75 26.40 20.59 -4.63
N ASN A 76 27.62 20.53 -4.09
CA ASN A 76 28.36 19.27 -3.91
C ASN A 76 27.68 18.34 -2.89
N VAL A 77 27.16 18.88 -1.79
CA VAL A 77 26.39 18.14 -0.77
C VAL A 77 25.06 17.67 -1.37
N PHE A 78 24.38 18.53 -2.13
CA PHE A 78 23.18 18.16 -2.88
C PHE A 78 23.44 16.95 -3.78
N ARG A 79 24.50 17.00 -4.60
CA ARG A 79 24.86 15.93 -5.52
C ARG A 79 25.20 14.63 -4.79
N ARG A 80 25.88 14.70 -3.65
CA ARG A 80 26.18 13.50 -2.84
C ARG A 80 24.90 12.86 -2.31
N ARG A 81 23.91 13.67 -1.91
CA ARG A 81 22.65 13.22 -1.30
C ARG A 81 21.66 12.66 -2.33
N PHE A 82 21.53 13.30 -3.48
CA PHE A 82 20.53 12.96 -4.49
C PHE A 82 21.10 12.29 -5.73
N ARG A 83 22.43 12.12 -5.80
CA ARG A 83 23.18 11.52 -6.92
C ARG A 83 22.99 12.22 -8.27
N MET A 84 22.47 13.44 -8.29
CA MET A 84 22.24 14.25 -9.48
C MET A 84 22.34 15.75 -9.19
N ARG A 85 22.37 16.58 -10.24
CA ARG A 85 22.37 18.05 -10.12
C ARG A 85 20.98 18.58 -9.73
N LYS A 86 20.92 19.70 -8.99
CA LYS A 86 19.68 20.36 -8.55
C LYS A 86 18.71 20.67 -9.71
N ALA A 87 19.23 21.16 -10.83
CA ALA A 87 18.42 21.46 -12.02
C ALA A 87 17.69 20.23 -12.57
N LEU A 88 18.35 19.05 -12.62
CA LEU A 88 17.70 17.82 -13.06
C LEU A 88 16.63 17.36 -12.07
N PHE A 89 16.93 17.45 -10.78
CA PHE A 89 15.96 17.14 -9.73
C PHE A 89 14.68 17.98 -9.88
N LEU A 90 14.82 19.29 -10.08
CA LEU A 90 13.66 20.18 -10.25
C LEU A 90 12.84 19.85 -11.51
N ARG A 91 13.49 19.52 -12.63
CA ARG A 91 12.80 19.06 -13.84
C ARG A 91 12.00 17.77 -13.61
N ILE A 92 12.54 16.84 -12.81
CA ILE A 92 11.83 15.62 -12.45
C ILE A 92 10.60 15.94 -11.59
N VAL A 93 10.75 16.83 -10.60
CA VAL A 93 9.64 17.25 -9.73
C VAL A 93 8.52 17.88 -10.55
N GLU A 94 8.85 18.79 -11.46
CA GLU A 94 7.91 19.46 -12.35
C GLU A 94 7.21 18.47 -13.28
N ALA A 95 7.99 17.61 -13.97
CA ALA A 95 7.43 16.59 -14.85
C ALA A 95 6.45 15.67 -14.10
N LEU A 96 6.84 15.16 -12.92
CA LEU A 96 5.97 14.28 -12.14
C LEU A 96 4.72 14.97 -11.62
N ALA A 97 4.82 16.23 -11.19
CA ALA A 97 3.66 17.02 -10.77
C ALA A 97 2.67 17.24 -11.93
N ASN A 98 3.16 17.39 -13.16
CA ASN A 98 2.33 17.55 -14.35
C ASN A 98 1.72 16.23 -14.84
N HIS A 99 2.45 15.12 -14.72
CA HIS A 99 2.02 13.83 -15.25
C HIS A 99 1.16 12.99 -14.29
N SER A 100 1.24 13.23 -12.97
CA SER A 100 0.56 12.39 -11.99
C SER A 100 -0.04 13.19 -10.85
N GLU A 101 -1.35 13.00 -10.62
CA GLU A 101 -2.06 13.56 -9.48
C GLU A 101 -1.43 13.20 -8.13
N TYR A 102 -0.76 12.04 -8.05
CA TYR A 102 -0.08 11.63 -6.83
C TYR A 102 1.02 12.62 -6.44
N PHE A 103 1.72 13.24 -7.40
CA PHE A 103 2.79 14.18 -7.11
C PHE A 103 2.30 15.61 -6.92
N GLN A 104 1.06 15.94 -7.30
CA GLN A 104 0.48 17.26 -7.05
C GLN A 104 0.30 17.52 -5.56
N LEU A 105 0.40 18.80 -5.17
CA LEU A 105 0.03 19.24 -3.84
C LEU A 105 -1.50 19.36 -3.79
N ARG A 106 -2.14 18.54 -2.95
CA ARG A 106 -3.59 18.50 -2.80
C ARG A 106 -3.99 18.82 -1.37
N VAL A 107 -5.18 19.37 -1.22
CA VAL A 107 -5.82 19.58 0.06
C VAL A 107 -6.80 18.43 0.27
N ASP A 108 -6.75 17.79 1.44
CA ASP A 108 -7.70 16.73 1.78
C ASP A 108 -9.09 17.29 2.11
N ALA A 109 -10.08 16.41 2.27
CA ALA A 109 -11.45 16.80 2.62
C ALA A 109 -11.56 17.55 3.96
N THR A 110 -10.50 17.55 4.77
CA THR A 110 -10.43 18.26 6.06
C THR A 110 -9.75 19.62 5.94
N GLY A 111 -9.37 20.05 4.73
CA GLY A 111 -8.68 21.31 4.49
C GLY A 111 -7.16 21.25 4.71
N LYS A 112 -6.58 20.06 4.96
CA LYS A 112 -5.13 19.95 5.23
C LYS A 112 -4.35 19.70 3.95
N ARG A 113 -3.24 20.42 3.79
CA ARG A 113 -2.29 20.20 2.70
C ARG A 113 -1.59 18.85 2.86
N GLY A 114 -1.57 18.10 1.76
CA GLY A 114 -0.80 16.87 1.62
C GLY A 114 0.70 17.14 1.53
N LEU A 115 1.48 16.08 1.33
CA LEU A 115 2.92 16.23 1.07
C LEU A 115 3.16 16.92 -0.27
N SER A 116 4.14 17.82 -0.31
CA SER A 116 4.50 18.52 -1.54
C SER A 116 5.18 17.57 -2.55
N PRO A 117 5.11 17.90 -3.86
CA PRO A 117 5.86 17.18 -4.90
C PRO A 117 7.34 17.02 -4.53
N LEU A 118 7.94 18.08 -3.95
CA LEU A 118 9.33 18.11 -3.52
C LEU A 118 9.63 17.05 -2.44
N GLN A 119 8.75 16.92 -1.44
CA GLN A 119 8.89 15.92 -0.38
C GLN A 119 8.75 14.49 -0.91
N LYS A 120 7.77 14.27 -1.79
CA LYS A 120 7.52 12.95 -2.43
C LYS A 120 8.72 12.52 -3.28
N CYS A 121 9.19 13.41 -4.16
CA CYS A 121 10.36 13.15 -4.99
C CYS A 121 11.63 12.95 -4.16
N THR A 122 11.81 13.74 -3.09
CA THR A 122 12.94 13.58 -2.16
C THR A 122 12.97 12.18 -1.55
N ALA A 123 11.82 11.67 -1.10
CA ALA A 123 11.75 10.32 -0.55
C ALA A 123 12.06 9.26 -1.62
N ALA A 124 11.40 9.33 -2.77
CA ALA A 124 11.56 8.36 -3.86
C ALA A 124 13.01 8.33 -4.39
N ILE A 125 13.60 9.48 -4.69
CA ILE A 125 14.97 9.59 -5.21
C ILE A 125 15.99 9.09 -4.18
N ARG A 126 15.76 9.32 -2.88
CA ARG A 126 16.65 8.76 -1.85
C ARG A 126 16.59 7.24 -1.79
N GLN A 127 15.40 6.64 -1.94
CA GLN A 127 15.28 5.18 -2.03
C GLN A 127 15.99 4.64 -3.28
N LEU A 128 15.86 5.31 -4.43
CA LEU A 128 16.58 4.93 -5.65
C LEU A 128 18.12 5.09 -5.53
N ALA A 129 18.57 6.13 -4.83
CA ALA A 129 19.99 6.45 -4.70
C ALA A 129 20.76 5.54 -3.73
N TYR A 130 20.09 5.00 -2.72
CA TYR A 130 20.73 4.23 -1.65
C TYR A 130 20.18 2.80 -1.53
N GLY A 131 19.06 2.48 -2.19
CA GLY A 131 18.31 1.26 -1.97
C GLY A 131 17.38 1.36 -0.76
N VAL A 132 16.49 0.37 -0.65
CA VAL A 132 15.67 0.13 0.54
C VAL A 132 16.47 -0.82 1.45
N PRO A 133 16.57 -0.56 2.76
CA PRO A 133 17.19 -1.54 3.66
C PRO A 133 16.44 -2.88 3.58
N ALA A 134 17.18 -3.99 3.65
CA ALA A 134 16.57 -5.30 3.79
C ALA A 134 15.76 -5.34 5.10
N ASN A 135 14.50 -5.73 5.01
CA ASN A 135 13.59 -5.88 6.16
C ASN A 135 13.86 -7.17 6.92
#